data_AF-A0A7W8C1Y7-F1
#
_entry.id   AF-A0A7W8C1Y7-F1
#
_cell.length_a   1.000
_cell.length_b   1.000
_cell.length_c   1.000
_cell.angle_alpha   90.00
_cell.angle_beta   90.00
_cell.angle_gamma   90.00
#
_symmetry.space_group_name_H-M   'P 1'
#
loop_
_entity.id
_entity.type
_entity.pdbx_description
1 polymer ?
#
loop_
_entity_poly.entity_id
_entity_poly.type
_entity_poly.pdbx_seq_one_letter_code
_entity_poly.pdbx_strand_id
1 'polypeptide(L)'
;MTLLQQIGHKAKPFLGGLALTALLGAALPAAAHEFILKPDTVTPPAGQKTRVQAQASHVFMISEEAENPATVRLQVLQNGKASSVNLSEDAALAALVGDIALADTAPALLVGHRLPQIWSETTEGVLEGNRAQLEAQGKKVRSVGKYEKFAKTLLNPAATDSLYKTPQNQMLEIVLLDNPATVKPGGTMNVQVLLRGKPLAGAAVGLTHDGFSKEEDTYKTTATTDAQGKASFTVDKPALWMVRTATAEKTPGTDADEHHLRATYVFPVR
;
A
#
# COMPACT_ATOMS: atom_id res chain seq x y z
N MET A 1 43.70 -51.29 -47.22
CA MET A 1 43.77 -51.62 -45.78
C MET A 1 43.65 -50.33 -45.00
N THR A 2 42.81 -50.35 -43.95
CA THR A 2 42.64 -49.36 -42.84
C THR A 2 42.22 -47.92 -43.23
N LEU A 3 40.96 -47.49 -43.10
CA LEU A 3 40.05 -47.32 -41.93
C LEU A 3 40.40 -46.08 -41.08
N LEU A 4 39.39 -45.20 -40.91
CA LEU A 4 39.12 -44.15 -39.89
C LEU A 4 38.79 -42.79 -40.56
N GLN A 5 37.51 -42.42 -40.75
CA GLN A 5 36.49 -41.98 -39.79
C GLN A 5 36.73 -40.53 -39.30
N GLN A 6 35.93 -39.57 -39.80
CA GLN A 6 35.12 -38.66 -38.98
C GLN A 6 34.31 -37.69 -39.84
N ILE A 7 32.98 -37.78 -39.71
CA ILE A 7 31.99 -36.85 -40.23
C ILE A 7 31.89 -35.69 -39.23
N GLY A 8 32.36 -34.50 -39.61
CA GLY A 8 32.17 -33.26 -38.86
C GLY A 8 30.98 -32.48 -39.41
N HIS A 9 29.84 -32.51 -38.72
CA HIS A 9 28.71 -31.61 -38.95
C HIS A 9 29.08 -30.18 -38.54
N LYS A 10 29.00 -29.23 -39.49
CA LYS A 10 29.10 -27.80 -39.22
C LYS A 10 27.78 -27.29 -38.64
N ALA A 11 27.78 -26.92 -37.35
CA ALA A 11 26.69 -26.17 -36.72
C ALA A 11 26.72 -24.71 -37.18
N LYS A 12 25.56 -24.18 -37.61
CA LYS A 12 25.34 -22.75 -37.87
C LYS A 12 24.98 -22.04 -36.55
N PRO A 13 25.39 -20.78 -36.33
CA PRO A 13 25.08 -20.07 -35.10
C PRO A 13 23.62 -19.60 -35.12
N PHE A 14 22.86 -19.97 -34.09
CA PHE A 14 21.58 -19.35 -33.76
C PHE A 14 21.84 -17.96 -33.20
N LEU A 15 21.30 -16.92 -33.85
CA LEU A 15 21.16 -15.59 -33.27
C LEU A 15 20.15 -15.69 -32.12
N GLY A 16 20.63 -15.64 -30.88
CA GLY A 16 19.82 -15.44 -29.69
C GLY A 16 19.30 -14.01 -29.65
N GLY A 17 17.99 -13.84 -29.84
CA GLY A 17 17.30 -12.61 -29.49
C GLY A 17 17.23 -12.48 -27.97
N LEU A 18 17.93 -11.50 -27.43
CA LEU A 18 17.99 -11.17 -26.01
C LEU A 18 16.60 -10.70 -25.55
N ALA A 19 15.82 -11.58 -24.93
CA ALA A 19 14.63 -11.18 -24.19
C ALA A 19 15.10 -10.41 -22.95
N LEU A 20 14.88 -9.10 -22.95
CA LEU A 20 15.08 -8.24 -21.79
C LEU A 20 13.97 -8.55 -20.78
N THR A 21 14.13 -9.62 -20.01
CA THR A 21 13.32 -9.89 -18.83
C THR A 21 13.62 -8.79 -17.82
N ALA A 22 12.75 -7.78 -17.75
CA ALA A 22 12.65 -6.95 -16.56
C ALA A 22 12.26 -7.88 -15.40
N LEU A 23 13.25 -8.33 -14.63
CA LEU A 23 13.00 -8.97 -13.34
C LEU A 23 12.32 -7.90 -12.45
N LEU A 24 10.99 -7.87 -12.45
CA LEU A 24 10.24 -7.47 -11.26
C LEU A 24 10.48 -8.55 -10.22
N GLY A 25 11.64 -8.48 -9.58
CA GLY A 25 11.94 -9.30 -8.42
C GLY A 25 10.92 -8.99 -7.34
N ALA A 26 10.31 -10.04 -6.78
CA ALA A 26 9.57 -9.96 -5.53
C ALA A 26 10.57 -9.64 -4.40
N ALA A 27 11.01 -8.38 -4.32
CA ALA A 27 11.64 -7.85 -3.12
C ALA A 27 10.50 -7.56 -2.15
N LEU A 28 10.27 -8.44 -1.18
CA LEU A 28 9.59 -8.02 0.05
C LEU A 28 10.58 -7.08 0.74
N PRO A 29 10.37 -5.75 0.75
CA PRO A 29 11.29 -4.86 1.43
C PRO A 29 11.12 -5.08 2.93
N ALA A 30 12.25 -5.02 3.62
CA ALA A 30 12.40 -5.04 5.07
C ALA A 30 11.29 -4.30 5.83
N ALA A 31 11.00 -4.82 7.02
CA ALA A 31 10.05 -4.36 8.05
C ALA A 31 9.88 -2.84 8.05
N ALA A 32 8.94 -2.35 7.26
CA ALA A 32 8.48 -0.98 7.32
C ALA A 32 7.01 -1.05 7.69
N HIS A 33 6.66 -0.34 8.77
CA HIS A 33 5.29 -0.19 9.21
C HIS A 33 4.38 0.16 8.03
N GLU A 34 3.21 -0.48 7.94
CA GLU A 34 2.14 -0.02 7.06
C GLU A 34 1.59 1.32 7.53
N PHE A 35 0.91 2.03 6.62
CA PHE A 35 0.14 3.22 6.95
C PHE A 35 -1.34 2.93 6.70
N ILE A 36 -2.14 2.95 7.77
CA ILE A 36 -3.54 2.49 7.75
C ILE A 36 -4.43 3.57 8.36
N LEU A 37 -5.55 3.87 7.71
CA LEU A 37 -6.57 4.76 8.26
C LEU A 37 -7.71 3.93 8.86
N LYS A 38 -7.75 3.79 10.19
CA LYS A 38 -8.75 3.00 10.90
C LYS A 38 -9.75 3.92 11.61
N PRO A 39 -11.01 4.00 11.17
CA PRO A 39 -12.03 4.75 11.88
C PRO A 39 -12.56 3.96 13.08
N ASP A 40 -13.02 4.64 14.13
CA ASP A 40 -13.71 3.99 15.25
C ASP A 40 -15.03 3.33 14.81
N THR A 41 -15.65 3.88 13.76
CA THR A 41 -16.79 3.27 13.08
C THR A 41 -16.76 3.52 11.58
N VAL A 42 -17.18 2.51 10.82
CA VAL A 42 -17.33 2.57 9.36
C VAL A 42 -18.68 3.14 8.93
N THR A 43 -19.56 3.41 9.90
CA THR A 43 -20.83 4.10 9.67
C THR A 43 -20.98 5.34 10.55
N PRO A 44 -20.16 6.39 10.35
CA PRO A 44 -20.28 7.63 11.11
C PRO A 44 -21.68 8.24 10.99
N PRO A 45 -22.35 8.56 12.10
CA PRO A 45 -23.61 9.30 12.06
C PRO A 45 -23.38 10.76 11.64
N ALA A 46 -24.36 11.32 10.94
CA ALA A 46 -24.32 12.70 10.48
C ALA A 46 -24.17 13.68 11.65
N GLY A 47 -23.28 14.68 11.48
CA GLY A 47 -23.03 15.75 12.45
C GLY A 47 -22.29 15.33 13.72
N GLN A 48 -22.02 14.04 13.93
CA GLN A 48 -21.28 13.57 15.10
C GLN A 48 -19.80 13.42 14.79
N LYS A 49 -18.98 13.72 15.80
CA LYS A 49 -17.54 13.45 15.74
C LYS A 49 -17.31 11.95 15.72
N THR A 50 -16.56 11.49 14.72
CA THR A 50 -16.02 10.14 14.66
C THR A 50 -14.51 10.25 14.60
N ARG A 51 -13.83 9.54 15.50
CA ARG A 51 -12.38 9.47 15.51
C ARG A 51 -11.88 8.57 14.38
N VAL A 52 -10.76 8.99 13.80
CA VAL A 52 -9.98 8.23 12.83
C VAL A 52 -8.57 8.14 13.34
N GLN A 53 -7.99 6.95 13.28
CA GLN A 53 -6.60 6.67 13.58
C GLN A 53 -5.81 6.57 12.29
N ALA A 54 -4.68 7.26 12.21
CA ALA A 54 -3.63 7.06 11.23
C ALA A 54 -2.53 6.24 11.90
N GLN A 55 -2.55 4.93 11.64
CA GLN A 55 -1.75 3.91 12.32
C GLN A 55 -0.46 3.62 11.56
N ALA A 56 0.62 3.35 12.29
CA ALA A 56 1.83 2.70 11.80
C ALA A 56 1.98 1.33 12.45
N SER A 57 2.09 0.28 11.63
CA SER A 57 1.95 -1.10 12.12
C SER A 57 2.51 -2.19 11.19
N HIS A 58 3.10 -3.23 11.75
CA HIS A 58 3.37 -4.54 11.13
C HIS A 58 2.21 -5.53 11.35
N VAL A 59 1.55 -5.46 12.50
CA VAL A 59 0.33 -6.25 12.79
C VAL A 59 -0.91 -5.50 12.34
N PHE A 60 -1.38 -5.79 11.12
CA PHE A 60 -2.42 -5.02 10.45
C PHE A 60 -3.61 -4.60 11.33
N MET A 61 -3.91 -3.30 11.29
CA MET A 61 -4.96 -2.60 12.04
C MET A 61 -4.79 -2.52 13.57
N ILE A 62 -3.57 -2.77 14.06
CA ILE A 62 -3.15 -2.54 15.45
C ILE A 62 -1.95 -1.61 15.40
N SER A 63 -2.09 -0.37 15.85
CA SER A 63 -0.98 0.59 15.83
C SER A 63 0.11 0.20 16.82
N GLU A 64 1.36 0.38 16.43
CA GLU A 64 2.55 0.07 17.23
C GLU A 64 3.33 1.34 17.60
N GLU A 65 3.26 2.37 16.74
CA GLU A 65 3.87 3.67 16.95
C GLU A 65 3.07 4.79 16.27
N ALA A 66 3.26 6.02 16.75
CA ALA A 66 2.74 7.20 16.08
C ALA A 66 3.75 7.74 15.07
N GLU A 67 3.30 7.96 13.83
CA GLU A 67 4.06 8.74 12.85
C GLU A 67 4.19 10.20 13.31
N ASN A 68 5.19 10.92 12.79
CA ASN A 68 5.29 12.36 13.04
C ASN A 68 4.10 13.09 12.37
N PRO A 69 3.28 13.87 13.11
CA PRO A 69 2.12 14.54 12.51
C PRO A 69 2.50 15.54 11.41
N ALA A 70 3.71 16.10 11.43
CA ALA A 70 4.19 16.99 10.37
C ALA A 70 4.36 16.26 9.02
N THR A 71 4.50 14.94 9.03
CA THR A 71 4.76 14.11 7.84
C THR A 71 3.50 13.38 7.36
N VAL A 72 2.35 13.60 8.00
CA VAL A 72 1.07 12.99 7.59
C VAL A 72 0.10 14.06 7.11
N ARG A 73 -0.57 13.77 5.99
CA ARG A 73 -1.72 14.54 5.50
C ARG A 73 -2.92 13.61 5.48
N LEU A 74 -4.05 14.07 6.01
CA LEU A 74 -5.31 13.37 5.97
C LEU A 74 -6.40 14.34 5.54
N GLN A 75 -7.27 13.87 4.64
CA GLN A 75 -8.48 14.56 4.25
C GLN A 75 -9.66 13.59 4.22
N VAL A 76 -10.86 14.13 4.44
CA VAL A 76 -12.12 13.44 4.20
C VAL A 76 -12.80 14.05 2.98
N LEU A 77 -13.21 13.19 2.06
CA LEU A 77 -14.00 13.55 0.89
C LEU A 77 -15.44 13.11 1.11
N GLN A 78 -16.39 14.03 0.97
CA GLN A 78 -17.83 13.73 0.99
C GLN A 78 -18.54 14.69 0.03
N ASN A 79 -19.48 14.18 -0.77
CA ASN A 79 -20.27 15.00 -1.70
C ASN A 79 -19.42 15.90 -2.63
N GLY A 80 -18.27 15.40 -3.09
CA GLY A 80 -17.34 16.14 -3.96
C GLY A 80 -16.51 17.21 -3.25
N LYS A 81 -16.64 17.38 -1.93
CA LYS A 81 -15.85 18.31 -1.12
C LYS A 81 -14.79 17.57 -0.31
N ALA A 82 -13.55 18.04 -0.41
CA ALA A 82 -12.46 17.61 0.46
C ALA A 82 -12.29 18.56 1.66
N SER A 83 -12.05 18.02 2.84
CA SER A 83 -11.72 18.78 4.06
C SER A 83 -10.54 18.14 4.77
N SER A 84 -9.54 18.93 5.14
CA SER A 84 -8.38 18.44 5.90
C SER A 84 -8.78 18.00 7.31
N VAL A 85 -8.14 16.95 7.80
CA VAL A 85 -8.29 16.44 9.16
C VAL A 85 -7.00 16.75 9.92
N ASN A 86 -7.13 17.50 11.01
CA ASN A 86 -6.00 17.76 11.89
C ASN A 86 -5.68 16.50 12.70
N LEU A 87 -4.41 16.13 12.74
CA LEU A 87 -3.92 14.96 13.45
C LEU A 87 -3.07 15.39 14.63
N SER A 88 -3.24 14.69 15.75
CA SER A 88 -2.39 14.78 16.93
C SER A 88 -2.08 13.38 17.43
N GLU A 89 -0.96 13.21 18.10
CA GLU A 89 -0.61 11.94 18.74
C GLU A 89 -1.58 11.61 19.88
N ASP A 90 -2.01 10.35 19.93
CA ASP A 90 -2.65 9.72 21.10
C ASP A 90 -1.72 8.61 21.59
N ALA A 91 -0.97 8.91 22.66
CA ALA A 91 0.04 8.00 23.21
C ALA A 91 -0.56 6.67 23.72
N ALA A 92 -1.83 6.66 24.14
CA ALA A 92 -2.47 5.44 24.61
C ALA A 92 -2.81 4.47 23.46
N LEU A 93 -2.99 5.01 22.26
CA LEU A 93 -3.23 4.25 21.05
C LEU A 93 -1.97 4.01 20.21
N ALA A 94 -0.85 4.62 20.59
CA ALA A 94 0.37 4.65 19.78
C ALA A 94 0.06 5.00 18.32
N ALA A 95 -0.74 6.05 18.09
CA ALA A 95 -1.22 6.43 16.77
C ALA A 95 -1.40 7.95 16.67
N LEU A 96 -1.47 8.45 15.43
CA LEU A 96 -2.06 9.76 15.18
C LEU A 96 -3.58 9.62 15.14
N VAL A 97 -4.30 10.57 15.75
CA VAL A 97 -5.76 10.61 15.76
C VAL A 97 -6.28 11.95 15.28
N GLY A 98 -7.45 11.93 14.65
CA GLY A 98 -8.20 13.13 14.29
C GLY A 98 -9.70 12.86 14.31
N ASP A 99 -10.48 13.91 14.52
CA ASP A 99 -11.94 13.84 14.46
C ASP A 99 -12.42 14.26 13.07
N ILE A 100 -13.33 13.47 12.49
CA ILE A 100 -14.15 13.87 11.35
C ILE A 100 -15.60 14.09 11.79
N ALA A 101 -16.32 14.95 11.07
CA ALA A 101 -17.77 15.07 11.18
C ALA A 101 -18.35 15.10 9.77
N LEU A 102 -19.15 14.09 9.43
CA LEU A 102 -19.79 14.00 8.13
C LEU A 102 -21.07 14.85 8.11
N ALA A 103 -21.35 15.52 7.00
CA ALA A 103 -22.54 16.37 6.87
C ALA A 103 -23.84 15.57 6.86
N ASP A 104 -23.78 14.37 6.28
CA ASP A 104 -24.87 13.41 6.16
C ASP A 104 -24.32 11.97 6.21
N THR A 105 -25.18 10.99 5.95
CA THR A 105 -24.81 9.56 5.87
C THR A 105 -24.45 9.11 4.45
N ALA A 106 -24.23 10.03 3.50
CA ALA A 106 -23.73 9.68 2.18
C ALA A 106 -22.30 9.11 2.27
N PRO A 107 -21.88 8.31 1.28
CA PRO A 107 -20.54 7.76 1.25
C PRO A 107 -19.46 8.84 1.39
N ALA A 108 -18.45 8.54 2.20
CA ALA A 108 -17.29 9.38 2.39
C ALA A 108 -16.00 8.56 2.26
N LEU A 109 -14.91 9.23 1.90
CA LEU A 109 -13.61 8.62 1.69
C LEU A 109 -12.55 9.37 2.47
N LEU A 110 -11.90 8.67 3.39
CA LEU A 110 -10.65 9.14 3.98
C LEU A 110 -9.53 8.90 2.98
N VAL A 111 -8.68 9.91 2.79
CA VAL A 111 -7.51 9.84 1.89
C VAL A 111 -6.31 10.37 2.66
N GLY A 112 -5.34 9.49 2.89
CA GLY A 112 -4.14 9.77 3.66
C GLY A 112 -2.87 9.67 2.82
N HIS A 113 -1.88 10.47 3.19
CA HIS A 113 -0.55 10.48 2.60
C HIS A 113 0.49 10.66 3.71
N ARG A 114 1.26 9.61 3.97
CA ARG A 114 2.50 9.67 4.75
C ARG A 114 3.59 10.12 3.80
N LEU A 115 4.00 11.38 3.94
CA LEU A 115 4.98 12.04 3.09
C LEU A 115 6.28 11.22 3.04
N PRO A 116 7.05 11.30 1.95
CA PRO A 116 8.30 10.57 1.82
C PRO A 116 9.22 10.81 3.02
N GLN A 117 9.71 9.73 3.63
CA GLN A 117 10.74 9.76 4.68
C GLN A 117 11.96 8.99 4.20
N ILE A 118 13.16 9.44 4.55
CA ILE A 118 14.41 8.78 4.15
C ILE A 118 14.96 8.00 5.33
N TRP A 119 15.16 6.70 5.12
CA TRP A 119 15.73 5.79 6.10
C TRP A 119 16.87 5.03 5.47
N SER A 120 17.96 4.86 6.21
CA SER A 120 19.16 4.19 5.75
C SER A 120 19.47 2.96 6.59
N GLU A 121 19.73 1.84 5.92
CA GLU A 121 20.34 0.67 6.53
C GLU A 121 21.82 1.00 6.82
N THR A 122 22.25 0.88 8.07
CA THR A 122 23.64 1.11 8.46
C THR A 122 24.23 -0.12 9.14
N THR A 123 25.52 -0.09 9.46
CA THR A 123 26.13 -1.13 10.31
C THR A 123 25.63 -1.12 11.76
N GLU A 124 24.88 -0.08 12.16
CA GLU A 124 24.37 0.13 13.52
C GLU A 124 22.83 -0.06 13.59
N GLY A 125 22.20 -0.51 12.50
CA GLY A 125 20.74 -0.61 12.37
C GLY A 125 20.16 0.40 11.38
N VAL A 126 18.84 0.47 11.34
CA VAL A 126 18.11 1.41 10.47
C VAL A 126 18.05 2.78 11.15
N LEU A 127 18.52 3.83 10.46
CA LEU A 127 18.53 5.20 10.96
C LEU A 127 17.80 6.14 10.00
N GLU A 128 17.11 7.13 10.53
CA GLU A 128 16.52 8.20 9.72
C GLU A 128 17.62 9.10 9.15
N GLY A 129 17.51 9.46 7.87
CA GLY A 129 18.44 10.34 7.18
C GLY A 129 19.04 9.71 5.93
N ASN A 130 19.55 10.57 5.05
CA ASN A 130 20.21 10.15 3.82
C ASN A 130 21.69 9.79 4.04
N ARG A 131 22.31 9.22 2.99
CA ARG A 131 23.72 8.79 3.03
C ARG A 131 24.67 9.90 3.47
N ALA A 132 24.59 11.08 2.86
CA ALA A 132 25.49 12.18 3.14
C ALA A 132 25.37 12.67 4.59
N GLN A 133 24.15 12.80 5.11
CA GLN A 133 23.88 13.21 6.50
C GLN A 133 24.47 12.22 7.50
N LEU A 134 24.28 10.92 7.28
CA LEU A 134 24.71 9.88 8.20
C LEU A 134 26.23 9.62 8.10
N GLU A 135 26.81 9.64 6.91
CA GLU A 135 28.26 9.50 6.72
C GLU A 135 29.01 10.72 7.31
N ALA A 136 28.45 11.92 7.26
CA ALA A 136 28.99 13.10 7.96
C ALA A 136 28.98 12.94 9.49
N GLN A 137 28.10 12.09 10.03
CA GLN A 137 28.06 11.71 11.45
C GLN A 137 28.95 10.49 11.76
N GLY A 138 29.75 10.02 10.80
CA GLY A 138 30.64 8.87 10.95
C GLY A 138 29.94 7.51 10.84
N LYS A 139 28.67 7.47 10.44
CA LYS A 139 27.92 6.22 10.24
C LYS A 139 28.31 5.56 8.92
N LYS A 140 28.29 4.22 8.87
CA LYS A 140 28.53 3.46 7.65
C LYS A 140 27.21 3.03 7.02
N VAL A 141 26.83 3.69 5.93
CA VAL A 141 25.56 3.47 5.23
C VAL A 141 25.70 2.36 4.20
N ARG A 142 24.81 1.37 4.24
CA ARG A 142 24.74 0.25 3.29
C ARG A 142 23.81 0.57 2.14
N SER A 143 22.57 0.96 2.46
CA SER A 143 21.56 1.37 1.49
C SER A 143 20.70 2.50 2.04
N VAL A 144 20.09 3.28 1.15
CA VAL A 144 19.15 4.35 1.47
C VAL A 144 17.81 4.07 0.80
N GLY A 145 16.73 4.03 1.59
CA GLY A 145 15.37 3.92 1.10
C GLY A 145 14.59 5.21 1.35
N LYS A 146 13.85 5.65 0.33
CA LYS A 146 12.78 6.65 0.49
C LYS A 146 11.46 5.90 0.64
N TYR A 147 10.69 6.19 1.68
CA TYR A 147 9.47 5.47 2.03
C TYR A 147 8.27 6.41 2.02
N GLU A 148 7.41 6.27 1.04
CA GLU A 148 6.18 7.06 0.87
C GLU A 148 4.96 6.13 0.94
N LYS A 149 3.95 6.51 1.71
CA LYS A 149 2.81 5.61 1.99
C LYS A 149 1.48 6.31 1.76
N PHE A 150 0.52 5.57 1.25
CA PHE A 150 -0.80 6.04 0.86
C PHE A 150 -1.86 5.17 1.52
N ALA A 151 -2.96 5.79 1.93
CA ALA A 151 -4.07 5.07 2.53
C ALA A 151 -5.40 5.64 2.09
N LYS A 152 -6.40 4.77 1.97
CA LYS A 152 -7.80 5.15 1.77
C LYS A 152 -8.71 4.32 2.67
N THR A 153 -9.79 4.93 3.15
CA THR A 153 -10.83 4.22 3.89
C THR A 153 -12.22 4.67 3.49
N LEU A 154 -13.05 3.73 3.06
CA LEU A 154 -14.44 3.98 2.69
C LEU A 154 -15.34 3.95 3.93
N LEU A 155 -16.15 5.00 4.08
CA LEU A 155 -17.12 5.20 5.14
C LEU A 155 -18.52 5.28 4.55
N ASN A 156 -19.52 4.80 5.28
CA ASN A 156 -20.93 4.82 4.87
C ASN A 156 -21.17 4.29 3.43
N PRO A 157 -20.60 3.15 3.00
CA PRO A 157 -20.87 2.65 1.65
C PRO A 157 -22.37 2.35 1.49
N ALA A 158 -22.90 2.76 0.35
CA ALA A 158 -24.29 2.60 -0.05
C ALA A 158 -24.38 1.90 -1.40
N ALA A 159 -25.49 1.24 -1.72
CA ALA A 159 -25.63 0.49 -2.97
C ALA A 159 -25.44 1.36 -4.24
N THR A 160 -25.80 2.65 -4.15
CA THR A 160 -25.65 3.65 -5.23
C THR A 160 -24.30 4.37 -5.22
N ASP A 161 -23.39 3.97 -4.32
CA ASP A 161 -22.07 4.58 -4.20
C ASP A 161 -21.25 4.42 -5.48
N SER A 162 -20.37 5.39 -5.72
CA SER A 162 -19.33 5.34 -6.74
C SER A 162 -17.98 5.85 -6.25
N LEU A 163 -17.90 6.35 -5.01
CA LEU A 163 -16.70 6.92 -4.42
C LEU A 163 -15.61 5.85 -4.22
N TYR A 164 -15.99 4.60 -3.92
CA TYR A 164 -15.06 3.48 -3.75
C TYR A 164 -14.12 3.24 -4.95
N LYS A 165 -14.58 3.58 -6.16
CA LYS A 165 -13.87 3.38 -7.43
C LYS A 165 -13.25 4.65 -7.98
N THR A 166 -13.33 5.77 -7.27
CA THR A 166 -12.81 7.06 -7.75
C THR A 166 -11.33 7.20 -7.41
N PRO A 167 -10.43 7.29 -8.40
CA PRO A 167 -9.02 7.55 -8.15
C PRO A 167 -8.79 8.91 -7.48
N GLN A 168 -7.79 8.97 -6.61
CA GLN A 168 -7.39 10.13 -5.81
C GLN A 168 -6.01 10.66 -6.22
N ASN A 169 -5.44 10.12 -7.30
CA ASN A 169 -4.14 10.50 -7.84
C ASN A 169 -2.98 10.30 -6.84
N GLN A 170 -3.08 9.29 -5.97
CA GLN A 170 -1.96 8.86 -5.13
C GLN A 170 -0.88 8.21 -6.03
N MET A 171 0.40 8.31 -5.63
CA MET A 171 1.48 7.79 -6.49
C MET A 171 1.37 6.29 -6.68
N LEU A 172 1.20 5.53 -5.59
CA LEU A 172 0.73 4.15 -5.63
C LEU A 172 -0.69 4.14 -5.09
N GLU A 173 -1.63 3.60 -5.85
CA GLU A 173 -3.05 3.69 -5.53
C GLU A 173 -3.74 2.35 -5.75
N ILE A 174 -4.55 1.93 -4.77
CA ILE A 174 -5.53 0.85 -4.94
C ILE A 174 -6.87 1.48 -5.25
N VAL A 175 -7.61 0.93 -6.21
CA VAL A 175 -8.99 1.32 -6.55
C VAL A 175 -9.86 0.08 -6.40
N LEU A 176 -10.96 0.18 -5.65
CA LEU A 176 -11.95 -0.90 -5.60
C LEU A 176 -12.78 -0.87 -6.88
N LEU A 177 -13.08 -2.03 -7.46
CA LEU A 177 -13.87 -2.12 -8.69
C LEU A 177 -15.31 -2.57 -8.42
N ASP A 178 -15.53 -3.28 -7.32
CA ASP A 178 -16.87 -3.64 -6.84
C ASP A 178 -17.26 -2.80 -5.62
N ASN A 179 -18.57 -2.55 -5.48
CA ASN A 179 -19.11 -1.79 -4.36
C ASN A 179 -19.14 -2.64 -3.08
N PRO A 180 -18.42 -2.25 -2.01
CA PRO A 180 -18.45 -2.98 -0.74
C PRO A 180 -19.84 -3.09 -0.10
N ALA A 181 -20.77 -2.19 -0.43
CA ALA A 181 -22.15 -2.24 0.06
C ALA A 181 -23.01 -3.35 -0.58
N THR A 182 -22.59 -3.87 -1.74
CA THR A 182 -23.38 -4.87 -2.50
C THR A 182 -22.72 -6.23 -2.57
N VAL A 183 -21.42 -6.32 -2.30
CA VAL A 183 -20.70 -7.59 -2.18
C VAL A 183 -21.15 -8.29 -0.90
N LYS A 184 -21.56 -9.55 -1.02
CA LYS A 184 -21.98 -10.40 0.10
C LYS A 184 -20.84 -11.31 0.52
N PRO A 185 -20.85 -11.85 1.75
CA PRO A 185 -19.97 -12.96 2.13
C PRO A 185 -19.97 -14.11 1.12
N GLY A 186 -18.77 -14.57 0.75
CA GLY A 186 -18.53 -15.53 -0.33
C GLY A 186 -18.43 -14.89 -1.73
N GLY A 187 -18.71 -13.60 -1.85
CA GLY A 187 -18.62 -12.84 -3.09
C GLY A 187 -17.20 -12.41 -3.45
N THR A 188 -17.04 -11.97 -4.69
CA THR A 188 -15.78 -11.44 -5.21
C THR A 188 -15.68 -9.94 -5.00
N MET A 189 -14.51 -9.49 -4.56
CA MET A 189 -14.08 -8.11 -4.53
C MET A 189 -12.91 -7.93 -5.50
N ASN A 190 -13.14 -7.25 -6.61
CA ASN A 190 -12.13 -6.89 -7.59
C ASN A 190 -11.49 -5.55 -7.22
N VAL A 191 -10.18 -5.45 -7.45
CA VAL A 191 -9.39 -4.23 -7.24
C VAL A 191 -8.48 -3.96 -8.43
N GLN A 192 -8.04 -2.72 -8.57
CA GLN A 192 -7.02 -2.31 -9.51
C GLN A 192 -5.91 -1.55 -8.77
N VAL A 193 -4.66 -1.88 -9.07
CA VAL A 193 -3.48 -1.15 -8.60
C VAL A 193 -2.98 -0.23 -9.71
N LEU A 194 -2.76 1.02 -9.34
CA LEU A 194 -2.23 2.06 -10.21
C LEU A 194 -0.90 2.57 -9.66
N LEU A 195 0.05 2.81 -10.55
CA LEU A 195 1.28 3.56 -10.28
C LEU A 195 1.27 4.81 -11.16
N ARG A 196 1.23 5.99 -10.54
CA ARG A 196 1.10 7.31 -11.19
C ARG A 196 -0.09 7.35 -12.15
N GLY A 197 -1.24 6.85 -11.68
CA GLY A 197 -2.49 6.79 -12.44
C GLY A 197 -2.52 5.75 -13.57
N LYS A 198 -1.47 4.96 -13.78
CA LYS A 198 -1.41 3.90 -14.80
C LYS A 198 -1.52 2.52 -14.17
N PRO A 199 -2.17 1.53 -14.82
CA PRO A 199 -2.19 0.15 -14.35
C PRO A 199 -0.80 -0.39 -13.99
N LEU A 200 -0.66 -0.98 -12.80
CA LEU A 200 0.56 -1.65 -12.36
C LEU A 200 0.39 -3.17 -12.44
N ALA A 201 0.93 -3.76 -13.50
CA ALA A 201 0.92 -5.21 -13.70
C ALA A 201 1.96 -5.92 -12.85
N GLY A 202 1.70 -7.16 -12.44
CA GLY A 202 2.65 -7.98 -11.68
C GLY A 202 2.84 -7.55 -10.21
N ALA A 203 2.03 -6.63 -9.70
CA ALA A 203 2.09 -6.21 -8.30
C ALA A 203 1.55 -7.30 -7.38
N ALA A 204 2.25 -7.56 -6.27
CA ALA A 204 1.75 -8.42 -5.20
C ALA A 204 0.71 -7.64 -4.37
N VAL A 205 -0.49 -8.20 -4.26
CA VAL A 205 -1.61 -7.61 -3.54
C VAL A 205 -2.08 -8.61 -2.49
N GLY A 206 -2.24 -8.14 -1.26
CA GLY A 206 -2.75 -8.93 -0.15
C GLY A 206 -4.10 -8.43 0.32
N LEU A 207 -4.98 -9.36 0.67
CA LEU A 207 -6.26 -9.09 1.34
C LEU A 207 -6.18 -9.65 2.77
N THR A 208 -6.63 -8.86 3.72
CA THR A 208 -6.79 -9.24 5.14
C THR A 208 -7.99 -8.48 5.73
N HIS A 209 -8.31 -8.70 7.00
CA HIS A 209 -9.33 -7.93 7.70
C HIS A 209 -8.92 -7.67 9.16
N ASP A 210 -9.57 -6.71 9.79
CA ASP A 210 -9.36 -6.41 11.20
C ASP A 210 -9.52 -7.66 12.06
N GLY A 211 -8.56 -7.90 12.96
CA GLY A 211 -8.52 -9.08 13.82
C GLY A 211 -8.30 -10.43 13.11
N PHE A 212 -7.78 -10.46 11.87
CA PHE A 212 -7.47 -11.72 11.18
C PHE A 212 -6.31 -12.50 11.83
N SER A 213 -5.21 -11.82 12.12
CA SER A 213 -4.00 -12.40 12.71
C SER A 213 -3.40 -11.42 13.73
N LYS A 214 -2.61 -11.97 14.65
CA LYS A 214 -1.73 -11.19 15.54
C LYS A 214 -0.27 -11.24 15.09
N GLU A 215 0.02 -12.04 14.07
CA GLU A 215 1.35 -12.13 13.46
C GLU A 215 1.54 -10.99 12.45
N GLU A 216 2.77 -10.48 12.38
CA GLU A 216 3.16 -9.42 11.46
C GLU A 216 2.92 -9.81 9.99
N ASP A 217 2.61 -8.82 9.14
CA ASP A 217 2.52 -8.94 7.68
C ASP A 217 1.66 -10.10 7.16
N THR A 218 0.65 -10.51 7.94
CA THR A 218 -0.13 -11.73 7.65
C THR A 218 -1.38 -11.44 6.83
N TYR A 219 -1.40 -11.95 5.60
CA TYR A 219 -2.53 -11.89 4.70
C TYR A 219 -3.42 -13.12 4.82
N LYS A 220 -4.72 -12.92 4.62
CA LYS A 220 -5.66 -14.02 4.45
C LYS A 220 -5.48 -14.69 3.09
N THR A 221 -5.38 -13.87 2.05
CA THR A 221 -5.17 -14.33 0.68
C THR A 221 -4.29 -13.31 -0.04
N THR A 222 -3.45 -13.79 -0.95
CA THR A 222 -2.65 -12.96 -1.85
C THR A 222 -3.02 -13.23 -3.30
N ALA A 223 -2.79 -12.23 -4.15
CA ALA A 223 -2.95 -12.31 -5.58
C ALA A 223 -1.87 -11.45 -6.25
N THR A 224 -1.69 -11.66 -7.55
CA THR A 224 -0.82 -10.83 -8.39
C THR A 224 -1.67 -10.13 -9.43
N THR A 225 -1.41 -8.84 -9.68
CA THR A 225 -2.19 -8.09 -10.67
C THR A 225 -1.91 -8.54 -12.11
N ASP A 226 -2.97 -8.55 -12.91
CA ASP A 226 -2.91 -8.82 -14.35
C ASP A 226 -2.30 -7.65 -15.15
N ALA A 227 -2.29 -7.77 -16.49
CA ALA A 227 -1.79 -6.72 -17.39
C ALA A 227 -2.57 -5.39 -17.31
N GLN A 228 -3.80 -5.41 -16.78
CA GLN A 228 -4.62 -4.23 -16.52
C GLN A 228 -4.48 -3.75 -15.07
N GLY A 229 -3.54 -4.29 -14.30
CA GLY A 229 -3.32 -3.96 -12.91
C GLY A 229 -4.40 -4.50 -11.97
N LYS A 230 -5.19 -5.49 -12.38
CA LYS A 230 -6.34 -5.97 -11.62
C LYS A 230 -6.05 -7.26 -10.85
N ALA A 231 -6.66 -7.39 -9.67
CA ALA A 231 -6.67 -8.61 -8.88
C ALA A 231 -8.06 -8.85 -8.30
N SER A 232 -8.38 -10.11 -8.01
CA SER A 232 -9.68 -10.53 -7.49
C SER A 232 -9.50 -11.31 -6.20
N PHE A 233 -10.36 -11.03 -5.23
CA PHE A 233 -10.35 -11.73 -3.94
C PHE A 233 -11.76 -12.17 -3.54
N THR A 234 -11.85 -13.21 -2.72
CA THR A 234 -13.10 -13.57 -2.06
C THR A 234 -13.17 -12.91 -0.68
N VAL A 235 -14.26 -12.20 -0.40
CA VAL A 235 -14.58 -11.70 0.95
C VAL A 235 -15.61 -12.65 1.57
N ASP A 236 -15.21 -13.41 2.57
CA ASP A 236 -15.96 -14.58 3.05
C ASP A 236 -16.83 -14.30 4.28
N LYS A 237 -16.75 -13.11 4.84
CA LYS A 237 -17.53 -12.72 6.03
C LYS A 237 -17.71 -11.20 6.14
N PRO A 238 -18.70 -10.76 6.94
CA PRO A 238 -18.78 -9.37 7.37
C PRO A 238 -17.54 -9.01 8.20
N ALA A 239 -16.81 -7.98 7.79
CA ALA A 239 -15.62 -7.50 8.48
C ALA A 239 -15.21 -6.12 7.95
N LEU A 240 -14.26 -5.49 8.65
CA LEU A 240 -13.49 -4.38 8.10
C LEU A 240 -12.29 -4.94 7.34
N TRP A 241 -12.40 -4.99 6.01
CA TRP A 241 -11.40 -5.54 5.12
C TRP A 241 -10.35 -4.50 4.76
N MET A 242 -9.14 -4.97 4.44
CA MET A 242 -8.05 -4.16 3.91
C MET A 242 -7.35 -4.87 2.77
N VAL A 243 -7.15 -4.14 1.69
CA VAL A 243 -6.24 -4.51 0.61
C VAL A 243 -4.95 -3.71 0.75
N ARG A 244 -3.80 -4.37 0.59
CA ARG A 244 -2.47 -3.76 0.69
C ARG A 244 -1.63 -4.16 -0.52
N THR A 245 -0.92 -3.20 -1.09
CA THR A 245 0.12 -3.44 -2.10
C THR A 245 1.37 -2.60 -1.79
N ALA A 246 2.52 -3.09 -2.24
CA ALA A 246 3.78 -2.37 -2.15
C ALA A 246 4.58 -2.55 -3.43
N THR A 247 5.40 -1.55 -3.77
CA THR A 247 6.38 -1.64 -4.86
C THR A 247 7.61 -0.82 -4.51
N ALA A 248 8.75 -1.15 -5.11
CA ALA A 248 9.97 -0.37 -5.00
C ALA A 248 10.53 -0.06 -6.39
N GLU A 249 11.01 1.17 -6.59
CA GLU A 249 11.69 1.58 -7.81
C GLU A 249 13.11 2.02 -7.47
N LYS A 250 14.10 1.54 -8.24
CA LYS A 250 15.49 2.01 -8.08
C LYS A 250 15.60 3.48 -8.47
N THR A 251 16.28 4.28 -7.65
CA THR A 251 16.50 5.71 -7.86
C THR A 251 17.99 6.10 -7.78
N PRO A 252 18.89 5.38 -8.47
CA PRO A 252 20.33 5.62 -8.34
C PRO A 252 20.68 7.06 -8.74
N GLY A 253 21.49 7.73 -7.92
CA GLY A 253 21.91 9.11 -8.16
C GLY A 253 20.94 10.17 -7.65
N THR A 254 19.86 9.80 -6.94
CA THR A 254 19.08 10.73 -6.13
C THR A 254 19.51 10.69 -4.66
N ASP A 255 18.69 11.27 -3.79
CA ASP A 255 18.78 11.22 -2.33
C ASP A 255 18.58 9.83 -1.70
N ALA A 256 18.13 8.83 -2.47
CA ALA A 256 17.90 7.46 -2.02
C ALA A 256 18.24 6.43 -3.12
N ASP A 257 18.64 5.22 -2.74
CA ASP A 257 18.94 4.13 -3.68
C ASP A 257 17.65 3.52 -4.25
N GLU A 258 16.58 3.46 -3.45
CA GLU A 258 15.26 2.98 -3.84
C GLU A 258 14.13 3.86 -3.29
N HIS A 259 13.03 3.96 -4.03
CA HIS A 259 11.77 4.55 -3.60
C HIS A 259 10.75 3.44 -3.34
N HIS A 260 10.50 3.18 -2.06
CA HIS A 260 9.51 2.24 -1.57
C HIS A 260 8.16 2.93 -1.40
N LEU A 261 7.16 2.40 -2.10
CA LEU A 261 5.80 2.88 -2.10
C LEU A 261 4.89 1.81 -1.48
N ARG A 262 4.03 2.22 -0.54
CA ARG A 262 3.00 1.34 0.05
C ARG A 262 1.63 1.97 -0.06
N ALA A 263 0.61 1.17 -0.34
CA ALA A 263 -0.77 1.63 -0.41
C ALA A 263 -1.71 0.67 0.29
N THR A 264 -2.65 1.22 1.07
CA THR A 264 -3.73 0.48 1.71
C THR A 264 -5.10 1.03 1.30
N TYR A 265 -6.09 0.14 1.20
CA TYR A 265 -7.50 0.51 1.07
C TYR A 265 -8.33 -0.31 2.05
N VAL A 266 -8.92 0.37 3.03
CA VAL A 266 -9.83 -0.20 4.05
C VAL A 266 -11.30 0.02 3.65
N PHE A 267 -12.14 -1.02 3.78
CA PHE A 267 -13.56 -0.94 3.47
C PHE A 267 -14.37 -1.97 4.27
N PRO A 268 -15.61 -1.67 4.67
CA PRO A 268 -16.47 -2.64 5.33
C PRO A 268 -17.21 -3.50 4.31
N VAL A 269 -17.36 -4.79 4.63
CA VAL A 269 -18.34 -5.70 4.00
C VAL A 269 -19.34 -6.11 5.08
N ARG A 270 -20.63 -6.12 4.74
CA ARG A 270 -21.75 -6.41 5.68
C ARG A 270 -22.38 -7.78 5.45
#